data_AF-A0A8J3P2M6-F1
#
_entry.id   AF-A0A8J3P2M6-F1
#
_cell.length_a   1.000
_cell.length_b   1.000
_cell.length_c   1.000
_cell.angle_alpha   90.00
_cell.angle_beta   90.00
_cell.angle_gamma   90.00
#
_symmetry.space_group_name_H-M   'P 1'
#
loop_
_entity.id
_entity.type
_entity.pdbx_description
1 polymer ?
#
loop_
_entity_poly.entity_id
_entity_poly.type
_entity_poly.pdbx_seq_one_letter_code
_entity_poly.pdbx_strand_id
1 'polypeptide(L)'
;MRRGTVAGVVGALLAVIVLGGCRENGGSPRPGPEQRLTRDERIRKAFGDFADGAAEKPGASVSPSDYVLVGTDRAPDGAAVSLWASADPAGPSLCFWLDVEREGGFAQGAGGCGAPGGYEVSLSGDTSLSVGRLGEWRAVSVQVSAAGLDPVTVPVVSRCFLVPARFTYERDVPLTLTLLDAGGKVVAVAKDVPAVGTVLPKAP
;
A
#
# COMPACT_ATOMS: atom_id res chain seq x y z
N MET A 1 -6.61 -13.28 -46.32
CA MET A 1 -5.75 -12.95 -45.17
C MET A 1 -6.04 -11.52 -44.74
N ARG A 2 -6.92 -11.33 -43.74
CA ARG A 2 -7.24 -10.02 -43.16
C ARG A 2 -6.39 -9.85 -41.88
N ARG A 3 -5.50 -8.87 -41.86
CA ARG A 3 -4.82 -8.41 -40.65
C ARG A 3 -5.75 -7.42 -39.95
N GLY A 4 -6.26 -7.79 -38.79
CA GLY A 4 -7.05 -6.92 -37.92
C GLY A 4 -6.12 -6.12 -37.03
N THR A 5 -6.08 -4.81 -37.26
CA THR A 5 -5.51 -3.80 -36.37
C THR A 5 -6.48 -3.63 -35.19
N VAL A 6 -6.03 -3.88 -33.96
CA VAL A 6 -6.78 -3.50 -32.76
C VAL A 6 -6.04 -2.36 -32.09
N ALA A 7 -6.54 -1.15 -32.34
CA ALA A 7 -6.25 0.03 -31.56
C ALA A 7 -7.05 -0.07 -30.25
N GLY A 8 -6.36 -0.05 -29.11
CA GLY A 8 -6.97 -0.16 -27.78
C GLY A 8 -6.66 1.06 -26.93
N VAL A 9 -7.54 2.06 -27.05
CA VAL A 9 -7.96 3.07 -26.07
C VAL A 9 -6.96 3.43 -24.95
N VAL A 10 -6.34 4.61 -25.09
CA VAL A 10 -5.70 5.37 -24.01
C VAL A 10 -6.80 5.94 -23.11
N GLY A 11 -7.06 5.30 -21.99
CA GLY A 11 -7.86 5.84 -20.90
C GLY A 11 -6.95 6.50 -19.88
N ALA A 12 -6.70 7.80 -20.03
CA ALA A 12 -6.00 8.60 -19.04
C ALA A 12 -6.92 8.83 -17.83
N LEU A 13 -6.60 8.27 -16.67
CA LEU A 13 -7.16 8.68 -15.40
C LEU A 13 -6.10 9.49 -14.65
N LEU A 14 -6.33 10.79 -14.54
CA LEU A 14 -5.54 11.74 -13.78
C LEU A 14 -5.61 11.41 -12.28
N ALA A 15 -4.52 10.89 -11.71
CA ALA A 15 -4.31 10.93 -10.27
C ALA A 15 -3.70 12.30 -9.92
N VAL A 16 -4.56 13.23 -9.48
CA VAL A 16 -4.10 14.47 -8.85
C VAL A 16 -3.61 14.10 -7.44
N ILE A 17 -2.30 13.91 -7.30
CA ILE A 17 -1.66 13.88 -6.00
C ILE A 17 -1.34 15.33 -5.63
N VAL A 18 -2.16 15.93 -4.77
CA VAL A 18 -1.82 17.18 -4.10
C VAL A 18 -0.79 16.85 -3.02
N LEU A 19 0.50 16.96 -3.35
CA LEU A 19 1.58 17.00 -2.38
C LEU A 19 1.57 18.38 -1.70
N GLY A 20 0.79 18.50 -0.64
CA GLY A 20 0.85 19.63 0.26
C GLY A 20 1.95 19.45 1.31
N GLY A 21 3.08 20.14 1.15
CA GLY A 21 3.86 20.61 2.30
C GLY A 21 5.29 20.09 2.45
N CYS A 22 6.20 20.49 1.56
CA CYS A 22 7.61 20.65 1.95
C CYS A 22 7.87 22.14 2.19
N ARG A 23 8.17 22.53 3.44
CA ARG A 23 8.91 23.77 3.69
C ARG A 23 9.89 23.59 4.85
N GLU A 24 11.16 23.46 4.48
CA GLU A 24 12.31 23.50 5.39
C GLU A 24 12.49 24.91 5.97
N ASN A 25 12.81 25.01 7.26
CA ASN A 25 13.47 26.17 7.85
C ASN A 25 14.37 25.69 9.01
N GLY A 26 15.66 25.99 8.88
CA GLY A 26 16.75 25.51 9.74
C GLY A 26 16.75 26.07 11.15
N GLY A 27 16.12 25.34 12.07
CA GLY A 27 16.38 25.38 13.51
C GLY A 27 16.27 23.96 14.06
N SER A 28 17.04 23.61 15.09
CA SER A 28 16.99 22.27 15.71
C SER A 28 15.53 21.84 15.92
N PRO A 29 15.06 20.73 15.31
CA PRO A 29 13.65 20.48 15.20
C PRO A 29 13.10 20.21 16.60
N ARG A 30 12.20 21.08 17.08
CA ARG A 30 11.25 20.61 18.07
C ARG A 30 10.50 19.44 17.43
N PRO A 31 10.32 18.31 18.13
CA PRO A 31 9.56 17.21 17.57
C PRO A 31 8.19 17.73 17.15
N GLY A 32 7.85 17.46 15.88
CA GLY A 32 6.55 17.81 15.32
C GLY A 32 5.43 17.20 16.17
N PRO A 33 4.19 17.70 16.08
CA PRO A 33 3.08 17.22 16.89
C PRO A 33 2.89 15.68 16.79
N GLU A 34 3.15 15.10 15.62
CA GLU A 34 3.05 13.65 15.37
C GLU A 34 4.13 12.84 16.09
N GLN A 35 5.32 13.40 16.32
CA GLN A 35 6.41 12.71 17.04
C GLN A 35 6.13 12.57 18.54
N ARG A 36 5.10 13.25 19.06
CA ARG A 36 4.69 13.14 20.47
C ARG A 36 3.60 12.09 20.70
N LEU A 37 2.96 11.63 19.63
CA LEU A 37 1.91 10.62 19.71
C LEU A 37 2.55 9.24 19.82
N THR A 38 1.97 8.39 20.67
CA THR A 38 2.24 6.95 20.65
C THR A 38 1.84 6.34 19.30
N ARG A 39 2.35 5.15 18.99
CA ARG A 39 2.01 4.45 17.74
C ARG A 39 0.49 4.31 17.56
N ASP A 40 -0.18 3.84 18.60
CA ASP A 40 -1.63 3.62 18.58
C ASP A 40 -2.40 4.93 18.36
N GLU A 41 -1.94 6.03 18.95
CA GLU A 41 -2.54 7.35 18.74
C GLU A 41 -2.33 7.86 17.32
N ARG A 42 -1.15 7.65 16.72
CA ARG A 42 -0.89 8.03 15.32
C ARG A 42 -1.78 7.24 14.37
N ILE A 43 -1.87 5.92 14.55
CA ILE A 43 -2.70 5.06 13.70
C ILE A 43 -4.17 5.47 13.85
N ARG A 44 -4.66 5.62 15.10
CA ARG A 44 -6.03 6.07 15.35
C ARG A 44 -6.32 7.42 14.71
N LYS A 45 -5.38 8.37 14.84
CA LYS A 45 -5.51 9.68 14.22
C LYS A 45 -5.59 9.56 12.69
N ALA A 46 -4.71 8.78 12.06
CA ALA A 46 -4.71 8.61 10.62
C ALA A 46 -6.06 8.06 10.09
N PHE A 47 -6.60 7.01 10.72
CA PHE A 47 -7.91 6.47 10.33
C PHE A 47 -9.08 7.39 10.72
N GLY A 48 -8.94 8.18 11.78
CA GLY A 48 -9.88 9.26 12.12
C GLY A 48 -9.93 10.35 11.05
N ASP A 49 -8.76 10.85 10.62
CA ASP A 49 -8.65 11.86 9.56
C ASP A 49 -9.24 11.34 8.23
N PHE A 50 -9.09 10.04 7.94
CA PHE A 50 -9.73 9.40 6.77
C PHE A 50 -11.27 9.36 6.89
N ALA A 51 -11.79 9.04 8.07
CA ALA A 51 -13.23 9.02 8.33
C ALA A 51 -13.84 10.42 8.24
N ASP A 52 -13.17 11.42 8.82
CA ASP A 52 -13.60 12.82 8.78
C ASP A 52 -13.59 13.35 7.35
N GLY A 53 -12.50 13.14 6.60
CA GLY A 53 -12.40 13.54 5.20
C GLY A 53 -13.38 12.82 4.26
N ALA A 54 -13.89 11.65 4.64
CA ALA A 54 -14.99 10.98 3.94
C ALA A 54 -16.34 11.61 4.30
N ALA A 55 -16.59 11.90 5.59
CA ALA A 55 -17.83 12.52 6.06
C ALA A 55 -18.09 13.91 5.45
N GLU A 56 -17.04 14.66 5.14
CA GLU A 56 -17.13 15.97 4.48
C GLU A 56 -17.54 15.90 2.99
N LYS A 57 -17.53 14.71 2.37
CA LYS A 57 -17.84 14.55 0.93
C LYS A 57 -19.30 14.12 0.73
N PRO A 58 -20.13 14.90 0.01
CA PRO A 58 -21.51 14.52 -0.27
C PRO A 58 -21.62 13.17 -0.98
N GLY A 59 -22.39 12.24 -0.40
CA GLY A 59 -22.61 10.91 -0.96
C GLY A 59 -21.47 9.91 -0.72
N ALA A 60 -20.42 10.30 0.01
CA ALA A 60 -19.42 9.36 0.47
C ALA A 60 -19.94 8.60 1.69
N SER A 61 -19.77 7.29 1.65
CA SER A 61 -19.86 6.42 2.81
C SER A 61 -18.75 6.72 3.81
N VAL A 62 -19.07 6.67 5.11
CA VAL A 62 -18.08 6.84 6.18
C VAL A 62 -17.01 5.76 6.06
N SER A 63 -15.73 6.17 6.01
CA SER A 63 -14.61 5.22 6.07
C SER A 63 -14.59 4.53 7.43
N PRO A 64 -14.26 3.23 7.51
CA PRO A 64 -14.21 2.54 8.79
C PRO A 64 -13.16 3.18 9.72
N SER A 65 -13.60 3.54 10.94
CA SER A 65 -12.70 3.89 12.04
C SER A 65 -11.95 2.69 12.60
N ASP A 66 -12.42 1.48 12.28
CA ASP A 66 -11.80 0.23 12.68
C ASP A 66 -10.69 -0.15 11.68
N TYR A 67 -9.54 -0.53 12.22
CA TYR A 67 -8.36 -0.90 11.46
C TYR A 67 -7.71 -2.15 12.03
N VAL A 68 -7.00 -2.87 11.17
CA VAL A 68 -6.28 -4.10 11.48
C VAL A 68 -4.84 -4.01 11.00
N LEU A 69 -3.93 -4.64 11.75
CA LEU A 69 -2.54 -4.79 11.33
C LEU A 69 -2.49 -5.79 10.16
N VAL A 70 -1.93 -5.35 9.04
CA VAL A 70 -1.73 -6.18 7.85
C VAL A 70 -0.41 -6.95 7.95
N GLY A 71 0.64 -6.27 8.38
CA GLY A 71 1.97 -6.86 8.51
C GLY A 71 2.99 -5.88 9.04
N THR A 72 4.13 -6.43 9.43
CA THR A 72 5.28 -5.67 9.92
C THR A 72 6.53 -6.12 9.20
N ASP A 73 7.49 -5.22 9.05
CA ASP A 73 8.81 -5.55 8.56
C ASP A 73 9.88 -4.64 9.18
N ARG A 74 11.15 -4.88 8.84
CA ARG A 74 12.26 -3.97 9.14
C ARG A 74 12.96 -3.54 7.87
N ALA A 75 13.13 -2.23 7.73
CA ALA A 75 13.96 -1.65 6.69
C ALA A 75 15.46 -1.98 6.93
N PRO A 76 16.31 -1.93 5.88
CA PRO A 76 17.74 -2.22 6.00
C PRO A 76 18.48 -1.32 7.01
N ASP A 77 17.98 -0.10 7.23
CA ASP A 77 18.51 0.86 8.21
C ASP A 77 18.03 0.58 9.65
N GLY A 78 17.26 -0.49 9.86
CA GLY A 78 16.72 -0.90 11.15
C GLY A 78 15.39 -0.25 11.53
N ALA A 79 14.81 0.62 10.69
CA ALA A 79 13.51 1.20 10.96
C ALA A 79 12.41 0.11 11.00
N ALA A 80 11.54 0.18 12.00
CA ALA A 80 10.39 -0.70 12.12
C ALA A 80 9.24 -0.18 11.26
N VAL A 81 8.63 -1.07 10.49
CA VAL A 81 7.55 -0.75 9.56
C VAL A 81 6.31 -1.53 9.96
N SER A 82 5.16 -0.86 9.96
CA SER A 82 3.87 -1.53 10.12
C SER A 82 2.85 -0.99 9.11
N LEU A 83 2.15 -1.89 8.44
CA LEU A 83 1.05 -1.56 7.54
C LEU A 83 -0.27 -1.91 8.23
N TRP A 84 -1.19 -0.95 8.22
CA TRP A 84 -2.52 -1.06 8.77
C TRP A 84 -3.54 -0.82 7.66
N ALA A 85 -4.67 -1.51 7.71
CA ALA A 85 -5.76 -1.34 6.76
C ALA A 85 -7.11 -1.27 7.48
N SER A 86 -8.11 -0.64 6.86
CA SER A 86 -9.47 -0.63 7.37
C SER A 86 -9.98 -2.07 7.55
N ALA A 87 -10.67 -2.34 8.65
CA ALA A 87 -11.04 -3.70 9.06
C ALA A 87 -12.09 -4.35 8.14
N ASP A 88 -12.94 -3.54 7.50
CA ASP A 88 -13.95 -4.01 6.54
C ASP A 88 -13.43 -3.90 5.09
N PRO A 89 -12.96 -4.99 4.46
CA PRO A 89 -12.54 -4.99 3.06
C PRO A 89 -13.71 -4.96 2.07
N ALA A 90 -14.94 -5.24 2.51
CA ALA A 90 -16.15 -5.07 1.71
C ALA A 90 -16.66 -3.62 1.76
N GLY A 91 -16.02 -2.80 2.59
CA GLY A 91 -16.30 -1.39 2.70
C GLY A 91 -16.19 -0.66 1.36
N PRO A 92 -16.98 0.40 1.17
CA PRO A 92 -17.02 1.21 -0.04
C PRO A 92 -15.70 1.94 -0.35
N SER A 93 -14.79 2.01 0.62
CA SER A 93 -13.40 2.42 0.44
C SER A 93 -12.51 1.55 1.34
N LEU A 94 -11.34 1.17 0.81
CA LEU A 94 -10.28 0.56 1.59
C LEU A 94 -9.27 1.66 1.91
N CYS A 95 -9.00 1.86 3.19
CA CYS A 95 -7.97 2.79 3.65
C CYS A 95 -6.78 2.02 4.21
N PHE A 96 -5.59 2.57 4.07
CA PHE A 96 -4.38 2.02 4.67
C PHE A 96 -3.50 3.11 5.26
N TRP A 97 -2.67 2.71 6.23
CA TRP A 97 -1.66 3.55 6.86
C TRP A 97 -0.37 2.75 7.04
N LEU A 98 0.73 3.27 6.53
CA LEU A 98 2.08 2.79 6.76
C LEU A 98 2.70 3.66 7.86
N ASP A 99 3.09 3.04 8.97
CA ASP A 99 3.78 3.68 10.09
C ASP A 99 5.24 3.20 10.11
N VAL A 100 6.19 4.15 10.10
CA VAL A 100 7.63 3.90 10.17
C VAL A 100 8.18 4.52 11.44
N GLU A 101 8.90 3.70 12.22
CA GLU A 101 9.55 4.11 13.45
C GLU A 101 11.06 3.90 13.39
N ARG A 102 11.82 4.84 13.94
CA ARG A 102 13.28 4.77 14.07
C ARG A 102 13.68 5.17 15.49
N GLU A 103 14.65 4.46 16.06
CA GLU A 103 15.21 4.77 17.39
C GLU A 103 14.15 4.92 18.51
N GLY A 104 13.04 4.18 18.42
CA GLY A 104 11.96 4.22 19.40
C GLY A 104 10.99 5.40 19.25
N GLY A 105 11.07 6.15 18.15
CA GLY A 105 10.17 7.25 17.83
C GLY A 105 9.60 7.17 16.42
N PHE A 106 8.57 7.99 16.16
CA PHE A 106 7.98 8.13 14.83
C PHE A 106 9.00 8.77 13.86
N ALA A 107 9.24 8.10 12.74
CA ALA A 107 10.07 8.64 11.67
C ALA A 107 9.21 9.25 10.56
N GLN A 108 8.24 8.49 10.04
CA GLN A 108 7.38 8.88 8.94
C GLN A 108 6.12 8.03 8.90
N GLY A 109 5.05 8.54 8.30
CA GLY A 109 3.90 7.75 7.93
C GLY A 109 3.26 8.23 6.64
N ALA A 110 2.59 7.32 5.94
CA ALA A 110 1.91 7.60 4.69
C ALA A 110 0.67 6.71 4.56
N GLY A 111 -0.39 7.21 3.97
CA GLY A 111 -1.61 6.43 3.79
C GLY A 111 -2.59 7.08 2.85
N GLY A 112 -3.68 6.37 2.58
CA GLY A 112 -4.72 6.84 1.70
C GLY A 112 -5.88 5.86 1.62
N CYS A 113 -6.94 6.31 0.95
CA CYS A 113 -8.15 5.53 0.72
C CYS A 113 -8.42 5.41 -0.78
N GLY A 114 -8.98 4.28 -1.21
CA GLY A 114 -9.40 4.08 -2.59
C GLY A 114 -10.60 3.15 -2.71
N ALA A 115 -11.27 3.15 -3.87
CA ALA A 115 -12.43 2.29 -4.14
C ALA A 115 -12.04 0.80 -4.24
N PRO A 116 -12.80 -0.14 -3.64
CA PRO A 116 -12.46 -1.58 -3.51
C PRO A 116 -12.25 -2.32 -4.83
N GLY A 117 -12.73 -1.79 -5.96
CA GLY A 117 -12.58 -2.38 -7.29
C GLY A 117 -11.27 -2.05 -8.01
N GLY A 118 -10.41 -1.19 -7.44
CA GLY A 118 -9.08 -0.91 -7.99
C GLY A 118 -8.10 -2.03 -7.67
N TYR A 119 -7.65 -2.75 -8.69
CA TYR A 119 -6.56 -3.73 -8.59
C TYR A 119 -5.24 -3.02 -8.84
N GLU A 120 -4.61 -2.53 -7.77
CA GLU A 120 -3.36 -1.79 -7.91
C GLU A 120 -2.38 -2.23 -6.85
N VAL A 121 -1.18 -2.59 -7.28
CA VAL A 121 -0.03 -2.66 -6.41
C VAL A 121 0.66 -1.30 -6.50
N SER A 122 0.30 -0.41 -5.56
CA SER A 122 0.91 0.90 -5.42
C SER A 122 2.10 0.77 -4.48
N LEU A 123 3.25 0.42 -5.05
CA LEU A 123 4.52 0.52 -4.37
C LEU A 123 4.86 2.03 -4.19
N SER A 124 5.26 2.53 -3.00
CA SER A 124 5.53 3.97 -2.76
C SER A 124 7.04 4.25 -2.73
N GLY A 125 7.47 5.25 -3.52
CA GLY A 125 8.89 5.49 -3.83
C GLY A 125 9.68 6.40 -2.89
N ASP A 126 9.06 6.91 -1.82
CA ASP A 126 9.68 7.90 -0.91
C ASP A 126 10.30 7.29 0.37
N THR A 127 10.04 6.00 0.66
CA THR A 127 10.66 5.27 1.80
C THR A 127 11.16 3.87 1.43
N SER A 128 11.10 3.50 0.15
CA SER A 128 11.47 2.16 -0.34
C SER A 128 10.62 1.06 0.31
N LEU A 129 9.32 1.31 0.52
CA LEU A 129 8.38 0.36 1.11
C LEU A 129 7.08 0.39 0.32
N SER A 130 6.46 -0.77 0.19
CA SER A 130 5.44 -0.93 -0.81
C SER A 130 4.21 -1.69 -0.34
N VAL A 131 3.05 -1.20 -0.75
CA VAL A 131 1.74 -1.72 -0.36
C VAL A 131 1.07 -2.33 -1.59
N GLY A 132 0.59 -3.56 -1.47
CA GLY A 132 -0.20 -4.18 -2.52
C GLY A 132 -1.67 -4.27 -2.16
N ARG A 133 -2.55 -3.98 -3.12
CA ARG A 133 -4.01 -4.06 -2.96
C ARG A 133 -4.61 -5.04 -3.98
N LEU A 134 -5.41 -5.99 -3.49
CA LEU A 134 -5.85 -7.14 -4.28
C LEU A 134 -7.25 -7.04 -4.92
N GLY A 135 -7.95 -5.91 -4.78
CA GLY A 135 -9.30 -5.76 -5.35
C GLY A 135 -10.22 -6.93 -4.97
N GLU A 136 -10.83 -7.60 -5.96
CA GLU A 136 -11.69 -8.78 -5.76
C GLU A 136 -10.96 -10.14 -5.75
N TRP A 137 -9.64 -10.16 -5.97
CA TRP A 137 -8.89 -11.41 -5.96
C TRP A 137 -8.96 -12.08 -4.59
N ARG A 138 -9.36 -13.35 -4.55
CA ARG A 138 -9.45 -14.17 -3.33
C ARG A 138 -8.12 -14.81 -2.95
N ALA A 139 -7.02 -14.07 -3.04
CA ALA A 139 -5.74 -14.54 -2.54
C ALA A 139 -5.69 -14.36 -1.02
N VAL A 140 -5.12 -15.34 -0.31
CA VAL A 140 -4.86 -15.25 1.13
C VAL A 140 -3.40 -14.95 1.43
N SER A 141 -2.53 -15.13 0.43
CA SER A 141 -1.12 -14.80 0.53
C SER A 141 -0.56 -14.38 -0.83
N VAL A 142 0.56 -13.68 -0.80
CA VAL A 142 1.33 -13.29 -1.98
C VAL A 142 2.76 -13.76 -1.79
N GLN A 143 3.26 -14.52 -2.75
CA GLN A 143 4.68 -14.79 -2.86
C GLN A 143 5.33 -13.66 -3.65
N VAL A 144 6.23 -12.92 -2.99
CA VAL A 144 7.06 -11.86 -3.55
C VAL A 144 8.41 -12.46 -3.90
N SER A 145 8.88 -12.25 -5.14
CA SER A 145 10.21 -12.65 -5.57
C SER A 145 10.85 -11.61 -6.48
N ALA A 146 12.18 -11.66 -6.57
CA ALA A 146 13.00 -10.82 -7.40
C ALA A 146 14.27 -11.59 -7.80
N ALA A 147 14.93 -11.17 -8.87
CA ALA A 147 16.18 -11.80 -9.29
C ALA A 147 17.24 -11.68 -8.19
N GLY A 148 17.91 -12.78 -7.84
CA GLY A 148 18.96 -12.79 -6.81
C GLY A 148 18.46 -12.82 -5.36
N LEU A 149 17.14 -12.83 -5.13
CA LEU A 149 16.54 -12.89 -3.80
C LEU A 149 15.65 -14.12 -3.62
N ASP A 150 15.73 -14.74 -2.44
CA ASP A 150 14.84 -15.84 -2.07
C ASP A 150 13.39 -15.33 -1.96
N PRO A 151 12.40 -16.03 -2.57
CA PRO A 151 11.00 -15.66 -2.47
C PRO A 151 10.48 -15.61 -1.02
N VAL A 152 9.55 -14.70 -0.74
CA VAL A 152 8.85 -14.62 0.56
C VAL A 152 7.35 -14.67 0.33
N THR A 153 6.67 -15.51 1.09
CA THR A 153 5.21 -15.50 1.16
C THR A 153 4.77 -14.60 2.31
N VAL A 154 3.97 -13.58 1.99
CA VAL A 154 3.35 -12.66 2.94
C VAL A 154 1.84 -12.85 2.99
N PRO A 155 1.19 -12.67 4.14
CA PRO A 155 -0.26 -12.79 4.25
C PRO A 155 -0.97 -11.62 3.55
N VAL A 156 -2.18 -11.89 3.09
CA VAL A 156 -3.13 -10.86 2.66
C VAL A 156 -4.14 -10.66 3.78
N VAL A 157 -4.24 -9.43 4.28
CA VAL A 157 -5.18 -9.03 5.32
C VAL A 157 -5.97 -7.83 4.84
N SER A 158 -7.29 -7.91 4.91
CA SER A 158 -8.19 -6.88 4.41
C SER A 158 -7.86 -6.43 2.97
N ARG A 159 -7.57 -7.40 2.08
CA ARG A 159 -7.15 -7.18 0.68
C ARG A 159 -5.85 -6.39 0.50
N CYS A 160 -5.10 -6.14 1.58
CA CYS A 160 -3.78 -5.52 1.57
C CYS A 160 -2.69 -6.53 1.90
N PHE A 161 -1.48 -6.28 1.46
CA PHE A 161 -0.27 -6.97 1.93
C PHE A 161 0.92 -6.01 1.94
N LEU A 162 1.86 -6.26 2.85
CA LEU A 162 3.12 -5.52 2.93
C LEU A 162 4.18 -6.24 2.10
N VAL A 163 4.77 -5.55 1.13
CA VAL A 163 5.94 -6.06 0.42
C VAL A 163 7.16 -5.92 1.32
N PRO A 164 7.93 -7.00 1.55
CA PRO A 164 9.10 -6.90 2.42
C PRO A 164 10.14 -5.93 1.87
N ALA A 165 10.74 -5.13 2.75
CA ALA A 165 11.68 -4.06 2.47
C ALA A 165 12.84 -4.52 1.58
N ARG A 166 13.33 -5.74 1.79
CA ARG A 166 14.42 -6.28 0.96
C ARG A 166 14.13 -6.31 -0.54
N PHE A 167 12.86 -6.29 -0.95
CA PHE A 167 12.45 -6.28 -2.35
C PHE A 167 12.21 -4.86 -2.90
N THR A 168 12.17 -3.85 -2.05
CA THR A 168 11.72 -2.50 -2.41
C THR A 168 12.84 -1.47 -2.36
N TYR A 169 13.97 -1.80 -1.71
CA TYR A 169 15.18 -0.97 -1.69
C TYR A 169 16.07 -1.18 -2.93
N GLU A 170 16.00 -2.34 -3.59
CA GLU A 170 16.69 -2.59 -4.86
C GLU A 170 15.83 -2.09 -6.04
N ARG A 171 15.87 -0.77 -6.27
CA ARG A 171 14.97 -0.05 -7.21
C ARG A 171 15.00 -0.53 -8.66
N ASP A 172 16.03 -1.27 -9.06
CA ASP A 172 16.26 -1.69 -10.44
C ASP A 172 15.95 -3.18 -10.70
N VAL A 173 15.48 -3.92 -9.68
CA VAL A 173 15.11 -5.33 -9.85
C VAL A 173 13.59 -5.47 -9.91
N PRO A 174 13.01 -5.82 -11.08
CA PRO A 174 11.56 -5.98 -11.19
C PRO A 174 11.05 -7.10 -10.29
N LEU A 175 9.90 -6.88 -9.66
CA LEU A 175 9.28 -7.88 -8.79
C LEU A 175 8.36 -8.80 -9.57
N THR A 176 8.29 -10.05 -9.10
CA THR A 176 7.21 -10.98 -9.43
C THR A 176 6.34 -11.18 -8.19
N LEU A 177 5.04 -11.02 -8.37
CA LEU A 177 4.02 -11.22 -7.35
C LEU A 177 3.13 -12.38 -7.78
N THR A 178 3.18 -13.47 -7.02
CA THR A 178 2.34 -14.65 -7.23
C THR A 178 1.27 -14.69 -6.16
N LEU A 179 0.02 -14.47 -6.54
CA LEU A 179 -1.12 -14.54 -5.64
C LEU A 179 -1.53 -16.00 -5.43
N LEU A 180 -1.72 -16.39 -4.18
CA LEU A 180 -2.04 -17.75 -3.76
C LEU A 180 -3.36 -17.81 -3.00
N ASP A 181 -4.21 -18.78 -3.32
CA ASP A 181 -5.40 -19.09 -2.53
C ASP A 181 -5.06 -19.87 -1.25
N ALA A 182 -6.08 -20.23 -0.47
CA ALA A 182 -5.92 -20.97 0.80
C ALA A 182 -5.33 -22.39 0.63
N GLY A 183 -5.38 -22.96 -0.57
CA GLY A 183 -4.75 -24.24 -0.89
C GLY A 183 -3.33 -24.09 -1.44
N GLY A 184 -2.78 -22.88 -1.50
CA GLY A 184 -1.48 -22.60 -2.11
C GLY A 184 -1.50 -22.63 -3.64
N LYS A 185 -2.68 -22.64 -4.26
CA LYS A 185 -2.80 -22.62 -5.72
C LYS A 185 -2.63 -21.18 -6.23
N VAL A 186 -1.90 -21.05 -7.33
CA VAL A 186 -1.74 -19.78 -8.03
C VAL A 186 -3.08 -19.31 -8.59
N VAL A 187 -3.54 -18.14 -8.15
CA VAL A 187 -4.72 -17.46 -8.70
C VAL A 187 -4.34 -16.40 -9.73
N ALA A 188 -3.23 -15.70 -9.52
CA ALA A 188 -2.72 -14.68 -10.43
C ALA A 188 -1.21 -14.57 -10.34
N VAL A 189 -0.57 -14.07 -11.40
CA VAL A 189 0.84 -13.70 -11.41
C VAL A 189 0.98 -12.33 -12.04
N ALA A 190 1.65 -11.41 -11.36
CA ALA A 190 2.15 -10.16 -11.92
C ALA A 190 3.65 -10.23 -12.02
N LYS A 191 4.18 -9.93 -13.21
CA LYS A 191 5.61 -9.92 -13.49
C LYS A 191 6.04 -8.50 -13.82
N ASP A 192 7.34 -8.28 -13.71
CA ASP A 192 7.98 -7.02 -14.06
C ASP A 192 7.33 -5.82 -13.38
N VAL A 193 6.89 -6.00 -12.12
CA VAL A 193 6.20 -4.99 -11.32
C VAL A 193 7.20 -3.90 -10.94
N PRO A 194 7.15 -2.69 -11.54
CA PRO A 194 7.98 -1.57 -11.11
C PRO A 194 7.62 -1.12 -9.71
N ALA A 195 8.60 -0.51 -9.03
CA ALA A 195 8.54 0.09 -7.69
C ALA A 195 7.40 1.10 -7.44
N VAL A 196 6.51 1.39 -8.41
CA VAL A 196 5.24 2.13 -8.25
C VAL A 196 4.20 1.69 -9.30
N GLY A 197 2.95 1.47 -8.88
CA GLY A 197 1.76 1.57 -9.73
C GLY A 197 1.54 0.47 -10.78
N THR A 198 1.57 -0.80 -10.37
CA THR A 198 1.23 -1.91 -11.30
C THR A 198 -0.23 -2.32 -11.17
N VAL A 199 -0.93 -2.32 -12.30
CA VAL A 199 -2.28 -2.88 -12.39
C VAL A 199 -2.18 -4.38 -12.56
N LEU A 200 -2.77 -5.14 -11.62
CA LEU A 200 -2.86 -6.59 -11.77
C LEU A 200 -3.80 -6.93 -12.95
N PRO A 201 -3.59 -8.07 -13.63
CA PRO A 201 -4.58 -8.60 -14.56
C PRO A 201 -5.96 -8.66 -13.89
N LYS A 202 -7.03 -8.49 -14.69
CA LYS A 202 -8.39 -8.73 -14.21
C LYS A 202 -8.53 -10.18 -13.73
N ALA A 203 -9.27 -10.36 -12.65
CA ALA A 203 -9.69 -11.69 -12.22
C ALA A 203 -10.40 -12.44 -13.37
N PRO A 204 -10.18 -13.77 -13.51
CA PRO A 204 -10.86 -14.57 -14.51
C PRO A 204 -12.36 -14.63 -14.29
#